data_AF-A0A1M3D5K7-F1
#
_entry.id   AF-A0A1M3D5K7-F1
#
_cell.length_a   1.000
_cell.length_b   1.000
_cell.length_c   1.000
_cell.angle_alpha   90.00
_cell.angle_beta   90.00
_cell.angle_gamma   90.00
#
_symmetry.space_group_name_H-M   'P 1'
#
loop_
_entity.id
_entity.type
_entity.pdbx_description
1 polymer ?
#
loop_
_entity_poly.entity_id
_entity_poly.type
_entity_poly.pdbx_seq_one_letter_code
_entity_poly.pdbx_strand_id
1 'polypeptide(L)'
;MKNKVEISGRTFRVEFNWNAMADYCDLSGISDLSRLDNLGVISAHEMRTFIFCAIKEGERMDGRQLELSPVDLGALLRPDDIGKIMSIYSSQTTSGINHVNNNQGDETKKKRRFSFMK
;
A
#
# COMPACT_ATOMS: atom_id res chain seq x y z
N MET A 1 15.03 4.95 3.66
CA MET A 1 13.90 5.59 2.93
C MET A 1 12.68 4.69 3.10
N LYS A 2 11.51 5.22 3.47
CA LYS A 2 10.39 4.43 4.01
C LYS A 2 9.71 3.44 3.03
N ASN A 3 9.92 3.58 1.71
CA ASN A 3 9.23 2.79 0.68
C ASN A 3 10.21 2.06 -0.28
N LYS A 4 11.36 1.59 0.23
CA LYS A 4 12.36 0.91 -0.60
C LYS A 4 12.77 -0.42 -0.01
N VAL A 5 13.02 -1.40 -0.89
CA VAL A 5 13.53 -2.73 -0.56
C VAL A 5 14.75 -3.03 -1.43
N GLU A 6 15.76 -3.68 -0.87
CA GLU A 6 16.89 -4.19 -1.64
C GLU A 6 16.66 -5.67 -1.96
N ILE A 7 16.63 -6.02 -3.24
CA ILE A 7 16.44 -7.38 -3.74
C ILE A 7 17.63 -7.70 -4.64
N SER A 8 18.39 -8.74 -4.30
CA SER A 8 19.56 -9.19 -5.07
C SER A 8 20.55 -8.05 -5.43
N GLY A 9 20.81 -7.13 -4.49
CA GLY A 9 21.75 -6.03 -4.67
C GLY A 9 21.20 -4.81 -5.44
N ARG A 10 19.93 -4.84 -5.89
CA ARG A 10 19.25 -3.69 -6.49
C ARG A 10 18.20 -3.13 -5.53
N THR A 11 18.21 -1.81 -5.37
CA THR A 11 17.17 -1.12 -4.59
C THR A 11 15.97 -0.82 -5.47
N PHE A 12 14.79 -1.27 -5.04
CA PHE A 12 13.51 -1.02 -5.67
C PHE A 12 12.66 -0.12 -4.79
N ARG A 13 11.96 0.83 -5.43
CA ARG A 13 10.85 1.54 -4.79
C ARG A 13 9.60 0.68 -4.86
N VAL A 14 8.81 0.69 -3.80
CA VAL A 14 7.57 -0.10 -3.68
C VAL A 14 6.40 0.85 -3.42
N GLU A 15 5.41 0.84 -4.30
CA GLU A 15 4.24 1.72 -4.19
C GLU A 15 2.94 0.97 -4.47
N PHE A 16 2.06 0.90 -3.47
CA PHE A 16 0.74 0.28 -3.52
C PHE A 16 -0.35 1.34 -3.73
N ASN A 17 -0.20 2.15 -4.77
CA ASN A 17 -1.20 3.14 -5.16
C ASN A 17 -2.24 2.55 -6.13
N TRP A 18 -3.19 3.37 -6.59
CA TRP A 18 -4.27 2.91 -7.46
C TRP A 18 -3.82 2.35 -8.81
N ASN A 19 -2.70 2.82 -9.37
CA ASN A 19 -2.14 2.24 -10.60
C ASN A 19 -1.61 0.83 -10.34
N ALA A 20 -0.90 0.62 -9.22
CA ALA A 20 -0.42 -0.71 -8.85
C ALA A 20 -1.58 -1.68 -8.58
N MET A 21 -2.67 -1.20 -7.95
CA MET A 21 -3.87 -2.01 -7.73
C MET A 21 -4.58 -2.36 -9.03
N ALA A 22 -4.77 -1.39 -9.93
CA ALA A 22 -5.39 -1.62 -11.23
C ALA A 22 -4.59 -2.64 -12.07
N ASP A 23 -3.26 -2.45 -12.16
CA ASP A 23 -2.38 -3.39 -12.85
C ASP A 23 -2.46 -4.81 -12.26
N TYR A 24 -2.54 -4.93 -10.93
CA TYR A 24 -2.70 -6.22 -10.27
C TYR A 24 -4.03 -6.89 -10.62
N CYS A 25 -5.11 -6.11 -10.63
CA CYS A 25 -6.45 -6.58 -11.02
C CYS A 25 -6.45 -7.12 -12.46
N ASP A 26 -5.92 -6.34 -13.39
CA ASP A 26 -5.85 -6.69 -14.80
C ASP A 26 -5.02 -7.97 -15.03
N LEU A 27 -3.84 -8.06 -14.42
CA LEU A 27 -2.94 -9.21 -14.60
C LEU A 27 -3.44 -10.49 -13.90
N SER A 28 -4.22 -10.34 -12.84
CA SER A 28 -4.77 -11.48 -12.10
C SER A 28 -6.16 -11.88 -12.58
N GLY A 29 -6.74 -11.16 -13.54
CA GLY A 29 -8.10 -11.40 -14.03
C GLY A 29 -9.17 -11.19 -12.97
N ILE A 30 -8.91 -10.32 -11.98
CA ILE A 30 -9.83 -10.03 -10.90
C ILE A 30 -10.41 -8.63 -11.08
N SER A 31 -11.72 -8.50 -10.92
CA SER A 31 -12.42 -7.21 -10.91
C SER A 31 -12.92 -6.84 -9.52
N ASP A 32 -12.81 -7.76 -8.56
CA ASP A 32 -13.30 -7.61 -7.19
C ASP A 32 -12.14 -7.37 -6.22
N LEU A 33 -12.03 -6.13 -5.76
CA LEU A 33 -11.00 -5.68 -4.81
C LEU A 33 -11.20 -6.24 -3.39
N SER A 34 -12.39 -6.75 -3.04
CA SER A 34 -12.61 -7.35 -1.70
C SER A 34 -11.72 -8.56 -1.45
N ARG A 35 -11.20 -9.20 -2.51
CA ARG A 35 -10.22 -10.28 -2.42
C ARG A 35 -8.87 -9.83 -1.83
N LEU A 36 -8.57 -8.53 -1.85
CA LEU A 36 -7.37 -7.95 -1.23
C LEU A 36 -7.52 -7.75 0.28
N ASP A 37 -8.73 -7.79 0.84
CA ASP A 37 -8.96 -7.61 2.28
C ASP A 37 -8.39 -8.78 3.10
N ASN A 38 -8.10 -9.91 2.46
CA ASN A 38 -7.48 -11.07 3.09
C ASN A 38 -6.23 -11.56 2.33
N LEU A 39 -5.15 -10.80 2.45
CA LEU A 39 -3.81 -11.19 1.99
C LEU A 39 -3.25 -12.43 2.71
N GLY A 40 -3.94 -13.01 3.69
CA GLY A 40 -3.59 -14.29 4.29
C GLY A 40 -3.96 -15.50 3.43
N VAL A 41 -4.78 -15.32 2.40
CA VAL A 41 -5.33 -16.41 1.56
C VAL A 41 -4.84 -16.33 0.11
N ILE A 42 -3.98 -15.35 -0.24
CA ILE A 42 -3.42 -15.24 -1.58
C ILE A 42 -2.38 -16.33 -1.84
N SER A 43 -2.46 -16.92 -3.03
CA SER A 43 -1.47 -17.89 -3.51
C SER A 43 -0.10 -17.22 -3.72
N ALA A 44 0.96 -18.02 -3.76
CA ALA A 44 2.30 -17.52 -4.07
C ALA A 44 2.36 -16.83 -5.46
N HIS A 45 1.54 -17.29 -6.41
CA HIS A 45 1.39 -16.67 -7.71
C HIS A 45 0.79 -15.27 -7.61
N GLU A 46 -0.32 -15.13 -6.88
CA GLU A 46 -0.99 -13.85 -6.64
C GLU A 46 -0.06 -12.88 -5.89
N MET A 47 0.62 -13.34 -4.84
CA MET A 47 1.60 -12.53 -4.10
C MET A 47 2.72 -12.02 -5.01
N ARG A 48 3.25 -12.87 -5.89
CA ARG A 48 4.29 -12.47 -6.84
C ARG A 48 3.81 -11.37 -7.78
N THR A 49 2.62 -11.50 -8.36
CA THR A 49 2.03 -10.48 -9.23
C THR A 49 1.74 -9.19 -8.46
N PHE A 50 1.26 -9.30 -7.22
CA PHE A 50 0.98 -8.16 -6.36
C PHE A 50 2.24 -7.33 -6.08
N ILE A 51 3.34 -8.00 -5.71
CA ILE A 51 4.65 -7.37 -5.49
C ILE A 51 5.18 -6.76 -6.80
N PHE A 52 5.06 -7.49 -7.91
CA PHE A 52 5.49 -7.02 -9.22
C PHE A 52 4.85 -5.68 -9.60
N CYS A 53 3.53 -5.56 -9.48
CA CYS A 53 2.82 -4.32 -9.80
C CYS A 53 3.27 -3.16 -8.92
N ALA A 54 3.50 -3.41 -7.63
CA ALA A 54 3.96 -2.37 -6.70
C ALA A 54 5.38 -1.87 -7.01
N ILE A 55 6.28 -2.77 -7.42
CA ILE A 55 7.64 -2.39 -7.84
C ILE A 55 7.62 -1.69 -9.19
N LYS A 56 6.81 -2.18 -10.14
CA LYS A 56 6.65 -1.57 -11.47
C LYS A 56 6.19 -0.11 -11.33
N GLU A 57 5.20 0.15 -10.48
CA GLU A 57 4.73 1.50 -10.22
C GLU A 57 5.78 2.36 -9.51
N GLY A 58 6.52 1.79 -8.56
CA GLY A 58 7.63 2.47 -7.89
C GLY A 58 8.73 2.91 -8.87
N GLU A 59 9.13 2.03 -9.80
CA GLU A 59 10.09 2.38 -10.86
C GLU A 59 9.54 3.47 -11.79
N ARG A 60 8.25 3.38 -12.17
CA ARG A 60 7.59 4.41 -12.99
C ARG A 60 7.60 5.77 -12.31
N MET A 61 7.34 5.83 -11.00
CA MET A 61 7.39 7.06 -10.20
C MET A 61 8.81 7.65 -10.11
N ASP A 62 9.82 6.81 -10.21
CA ASP A 62 11.22 7.23 -10.28
C ASP A 62 11.71 7.47 -11.74
N GLY A 63 10.80 7.45 -12.73
CA GLY A 63 11.11 7.69 -14.15
C GLY A 63 11.84 6.54 -14.85
N ARG A 64 11.78 5.33 -14.30
CA ARG A 64 12.40 4.11 -14.84
C ARG A 64 11.35 3.10 -15.29
N GLN A 65 11.75 2.19 -16.17
CA GLN A 65 10.96 1.01 -16.52
C GLN A 65 11.48 -0.20 -15.74
N LEU A 66 10.57 -1.04 -15.26
CA LEU A 66 10.95 -2.31 -14.64
C LEU A 66 11.31 -3.33 -15.73
N GLU A 67 12.61 -3.65 -15.83
CA GLU A 67 13.17 -4.62 -16.79
C GLU A 67 13.17 -6.05 -16.23
N LEU A 68 12.09 -6.45 -15.56
CA LEU A 68 11.89 -7.81 -15.07
C LEU A 68 10.48 -8.27 -15.46
N SER A 69 10.31 -9.56 -15.74
CA SER A 69 8.99 -10.16 -15.74
C SER A 69 8.54 -10.52 -14.32
N PRO A 70 7.25 -10.79 -14.06
CA PRO A 70 6.81 -11.30 -12.77
C PRO A 70 7.54 -12.58 -12.36
N VAL A 71 7.86 -13.46 -13.32
CA VAL A 71 8.56 -14.72 -13.08
C VAL A 71 10.01 -14.47 -12.68
N ASP A 72 10.71 -13.58 -13.40
CA ASP A 72 12.10 -13.23 -13.10
C ASP A 72 12.23 -12.58 -11.72
N LEU A 73 11.31 -11.66 -11.39
CA LEU A 73 11.23 -11.08 -10.06
C LEU A 73 10.99 -12.16 -8.99
N GLY A 74 10.07 -13.10 -9.25
CA GLY A 74 9.79 -14.22 -8.37
C GLY A 74 11.00 -15.11 -8.09
N ALA A 75 11.92 -15.25 -9.06
CA ALA A 75 13.16 -16.00 -8.86
C ALA A 75 14.18 -15.28 -7.97
N LEU A 76 14.07 -13.95 -7.85
CA LEU A 76 14.95 -13.12 -7.01
C LEU A 76 14.43 -12.92 -5.60
N LEU A 77 13.11 -13.02 -5.40
CA LEU A 77 12.45 -12.78 -4.12
C LEU A 77 12.80 -13.85 -3.10
N ARG A 78 13.25 -13.41 -1.92
CA ARG A 78 13.39 -14.24 -0.73
C ARG A 78 12.26 -13.99 0.27
N PRO A 79 11.98 -14.92 1.19
CA PRO A 79 10.94 -14.71 2.20
C PRO A 79 11.12 -13.45 3.04
N ASP A 80 12.37 -13.03 3.33
CA ASP A 80 12.64 -11.79 4.06
C ASP A 80 12.32 -10.53 3.24
N ASP A 81 12.50 -10.57 1.92
CA ASP A 81 12.12 -9.47 1.03
C ASP A 81 10.61 -9.31 0.99
N ILE A 82 9.87 -10.42 0.91
CA ILE A 82 8.41 -10.42 0.98
C ILE A 82 7.96 -9.79 2.30
N GLY A 83 8.55 -10.17 3.43
CA GLY A 83 8.23 -9.57 4.73
C GLY A 83 8.44 -8.05 4.77
N LYS A 84 9.55 -7.56 4.21
CA LYS A 84 9.84 -6.10 4.11
C LYS A 84 8.81 -5.40 3.23
N ILE A 85 8.45 -5.99 2.09
CA ILE A 85 7.46 -5.44 1.15
C ILE A 85 6.08 -5.39 1.79
N MET A 86 5.68 -6.43 2.53
CA MET A 86 4.41 -6.43 3.26
C MET A 86 4.40 -5.37 4.37
N SER A 87 5.52 -5.12 5.04
CA SER A 87 5.63 -4.00 5.99
C SER A 87 5.42 -2.64 5.31
N ILE A 88 5.89 -2.47 4.07
CA ILE A 88 5.66 -1.25 3.29
C ILE A 88 4.18 -1.13 2.91
N TYR A 89 3.56 -2.22 2.44
CA TYR A 89 2.13 -2.28 2.15
C TYR A 89 1.29 -1.86 3.38
N SER A 90 1.56 -2.45 4.54
CA SER A 90 0.88 -2.08 5.79
C SER A 90 1.06 -0.60 6.11
N SER A 91 2.29 -0.07 6.00
CA SER A 91 2.54 1.35 6.23
C SER A 91 1.76 2.25 5.26
N GLN A 92 1.63 1.88 3.99
CA GLN A 92 0.95 2.70 2.98
C GLN A 92 -0.58 2.65 3.12
N THR A 93 -1.13 1.54 3.63
CA THR A 93 -2.58 1.39 3.85
C THR A 93 -3.06 1.96 5.18
N THR A 94 -2.25 1.89 6.25
CA THR A 94 -2.64 2.41 7.57
C THR A 94 -2.42 3.92 7.72
N SER A 95 -1.52 4.53 6.92
CA SER A 95 -1.20 5.96 7.06
C SER A 95 -2.38 6.89 6.72
N GLY A 96 -3.38 6.42 5.97
CA GLY A 96 -4.59 7.19 5.64
C GLY A 96 -5.69 7.12 6.71
N ILE A 97 -5.75 6.03 7.50
CA ILE A 97 -6.86 5.78 8.45
C ILE A 97 -6.82 6.77 9.62
N ASN A 98 -5.63 7.20 10.05
CA ASN A 98 -5.48 8.14 11.17
C ASN A 98 -5.85 9.59 10.82
N HIS A 99 -6.02 9.94 9.54
CA HIS A 99 -6.39 11.30 9.11
C HIS A 99 -7.90 11.51 8.90
N VAL A 100 -8.69 10.43 8.76
CA VAL A 100 -10.15 10.54 8.51
C VAL A 100 -10.95 10.70 9.81
N ASN A 101 -10.41 10.28 10.96
CA ASN A 101 -11.13 10.31 12.24
C ASN A 101 -11.06 11.63 13.03
N ASN A 102 -10.36 12.66 12.54
CA ASN A 102 -10.17 13.92 13.30
C ASN A 102 -11.07 15.09 12.88
N ASN A 103 -12.02 14.91 11.95
CA ASN A 103 -12.88 16.00 11.46
C ASN A 103 -14.39 15.75 11.64
N GLN A 104 -14.81 15.07 12.70
CA GLN A 104 -16.21 15.12 13.15
C GLN A 104 -16.30 15.28 14.66
N GLY A 105 -16.58 16.52 15.09
CA GLY A 105 -17.17 16.79 16.39
C GLY A 105 -16.52 17.93 17.16
N ASP A 106 -16.82 19.19 16.80
CA ASP A 106 -17.07 20.20 17.84
C ASP A 106 -17.92 21.38 17.33
N GLU A 107 -19.11 21.08 16.83
CA GLU A 107 -20.21 22.05 16.82
C GLU A 107 -21.25 21.64 17.86
N THR A 108 -21.14 22.22 19.06
CA THR A 108 -22.23 22.73 19.94
C THR A 108 -21.96 22.44 21.42
N LYS A 109 -21.66 23.50 22.18
CA LYS A 109 -22.42 23.93 23.39
C LYS A 109 -21.68 25.07 24.12
N LYS A 110 -21.73 26.28 23.55
CA LYS A 110 -21.55 27.51 24.35
C LYS A 110 -22.82 27.71 25.20
N LYS A 111 -22.88 27.06 26.37
CA LYS A 111 -23.91 27.33 27.39
C LYS A 111 -23.70 28.74 27.95
N ARG A 112 -24.75 29.56 27.84
CA ARG A 112 -24.86 30.95 28.33
C ARG A 112 -24.52 31.01 29.82
N ARG A 113 -23.59 31.89 30.21
CA ARG A 113 -23.35 32.24 31.62
C ARG A 113 -24.47 33.15 32.08
N PHE A 114 -25.25 32.70 33.07
CA PHE A 114 -26.22 33.53 33.77
C PHE A 114 -25.47 34.63 34.55
N SER A 115 -25.92 35.87 34.34
CA SER A 115 -25.58 37.04 35.14
C SER A 115 -26.27 36.93 36.51
N PHE A 116 -25.52 37.12 37.59
CA PHE A 116 -26.08 37.41 38.90
C PHE A 116 -25.42 38.68 39.44
N MET A 117 -26.28 39.67 39.69
CA MET A 117 -26.00 40.96 40.34
C MET A 117 -25.42 40.77 41.75
N LYS A 118 -24.51 41.68 42.10
CA LYS A 118 -24.41 42.25 43.45
C LYS A 118 -24.04 43.73 43.32
#